data_AF-A0A660MNL9-F1
#
_entry.id   AF-A0A660MNL9-F1
#
_cell.length_a   1.000
_cell.length_b   1.000
_cell.length_c   1.000
_cell.angle_alpha   90.00
_cell.angle_beta   90.00
_cell.angle_gamma   90.00
#
_symmetry.space_group_name_H-M   'P 1'
#
loop_
_entity.id
_entity.type
_entity.pdbx_description
1 polymer ?
#
loop_
_entity_poly.entity_id
_entity_poly.type
_entity_poly.pdbx_seq_one_letter_code
_entity_poly.pdbx_strand_id
1 'polypeptide(L)'
;ARNARGKAILYAAHITRSMQAAMDETARRREKQQQYNEAHGITPQTIRKKITDVMEGAHVAIKAKKAHREREREEMPADPKAAAKLIKQLEKQMLEHAKNLEFEAAAALRDRIKHIEQSAYIDNA
;
A
#
# COMPACT_ATOMS: atom_id res chain seq x y z
N ALA A 1 9.32 17.17 -8.31
CA ALA A 1 8.94 15.75 -8.40
C ALA A 1 8.82 15.17 -6.99
N ARG A 2 7.95 14.17 -6.75
CA ARG A 2 7.77 13.57 -5.40
C ARG A 2 8.83 12.53 -5.03
N ASN A 3 9.61 12.06 -6.01
CA ASN A 3 10.68 11.09 -5.84
C ASN A 3 11.93 11.60 -6.58
N ALA A 4 13.10 11.51 -5.92
CA ALA A 4 14.38 11.96 -6.49
C ALA A 4 14.76 11.24 -7.80
N ARG A 5 14.37 9.97 -7.96
CA ARG A 5 14.63 9.13 -9.15
C ARG A 5 13.37 8.89 -10.00
N GLY A 6 12.35 9.74 -9.88
CA GLY A 6 11.12 9.59 -10.66
C GLY A 6 11.39 9.60 -12.17
N LYS A 7 10.88 8.58 -12.88
CA LYS A 7 10.96 8.41 -14.34
C LYS A 7 9.58 8.05 -14.89
N ALA A 8 9.26 8.57 -16.07
CA ALA A 8 8.09 8.16 -16.86
C ALA A 8 8.56 7.50 -18.16
N ILE A 9 7.89 6.42 -18.57
CA ILE A 9 8.13 5.74 -19.84
C ILE A 9 6.81 5.78 -20.61
N LEU A 10 6.84 6.37 -21.81
CA LEU A 10 5.68 6.48 -22.68
C LEU A 10 5.86 5.49 -23.83
N TYR A 11 5.02 4.46 -23.91
CA TYR A 11 5.01 3.52 -25.02
C TYR A 11 4.09 4.06 -26.12
N ALA A 12 4.67 4.39 -27.28
CA ALA A 12 3.93 4.87 -28.44
C ALA A 12 4.69 4.52 -29.71
N ALA A 13 3.97 4.33 -30.81
CA ALA A 13 4.58 4.08 -32.12
C ALA A 13 5.20 5.36 -32.73
N HIS A 14 4.65 6.53 -32.41
CA HIS A 14 5.15 7.83 -32.85
C HIS A 14 4.84 8.89 -31.80
N ILE A 15 5.57 10.02 -31.87
CA ILE A 15 5.36 11.16 -30.98
C ILE A 15 4.19 12.00 -31.50
N THR A 16 3.13 12.10 -30.71
CA THR A 16 2.02 13.01 -31.01
C THR A 16 2.35 14.45 -30.59
N ARG A 17 1.64 15.43 -31.14
CA ARG A 17 1.81 16.84 -30.76
C ARG A 17 1.62 17.09 -29.26
N SER A 18 0.68 16.39 -28.64
CA SER A 18 0.42 16.48 -27.18
C SER A 18 1.57 15.88 -26.37
N MET A 19 2.15 14.77 -26.83
CA MET A 19 3.33 14.18 -26.19
C MET A 19 4.52 15.13 -26.28
N GLN A 20 4.76 15.72 -27.46
CA GLN A 20 5.84 16.68 -27.67
C GLN A 20 5.70 17.86 -26.70
N ALA A 21 4.52 18.49 -26.64
CA ALA A 21 4.27 19.61 -25.74
C ALA A 21 4.48 19.24 -24.26
N ALA A 22 4.05 18.04 -23.84
CA ALA A 22 4.24 17.57 -22.48
C ALA A 22 5.72 17.29 -22.16
N MET A 23 6.46 16.71 -23.09
CA MET A 23 7.89 16.44 -22.97
C MET A 23 8.70 17.73 -22.89
N ASP A 24 8.41 18.70 -23.76
CA ASP A 24 9.10 19.99 -23.80
C ASP A 24 8.88 20.79 -22.52
N GLU A 25 7.63 20.86 -22.03
CA GLU A 25 7.34 21.56 -20.78
C GLU A 25 7.99 20.84 -19.57
N THR A 26 8.07 19.51 -19.61
CA THR A 26 8.78 18.74 -18.58
C THR A 26 10.28 19.03 -18.59
N ALA A 27 10.89 19.05 -19.79
CA ALA A 27 12.30 19.36 -19.96
C ALA A 27 12.63 20.78 -19.48
N ARG A 28 11.86 21.78 -19.94
CA ARG A 28 12.01 23.20 -19.56
C ARG A 28 11.90 23.40 -18.04
N ARG A 29 10.95 22.75 -17.38
CA ARG A 29 10.82 22.83 -15.90
C ARG A 29 12.01 22.16 -15.21
N ARG A 30 12.45 21.01 -15.69
CA ARG A 30 13.54 20.24 -15.07
C ARG A 30 14.88 20.96 -15.22
N GLU A 31 15.12 21.64 -16.33
CA GLU A 31 16.31 22.47 -16.54
C GLU A 31 16.37 23.62 -15.52
N LYS A 32 15.29 24.40 -15.39
CA LYS A 32 15.23 25.48 -14.38
C LYS A 32 15.45 24.98 -12.96
N GLN A 33 14.89 23.80 -12.64
CA GLN A 33 15.08 23.18 -11.33
C GLN A 33 16.53 22.77 -11.09
N GLN A 34 17.21 22.22 -12.12
CA GLN A 34 18.63 21.86 -12.02
C GLN A 34 19.51 23.09 -11.82
N GLN A 35 19.31 24.14 -12.63
CA GLN A 35 20.04 25.40 -12.50
C GLN A 35 19.85 26.03 -11.12
N TYR A 36 18.62 26.09 -10.63
CA TYR A 36 18.34 26.59 -9.29
C TYR A 36 19.04 25.75 -8.21
N ASN A 37 18.96 24.42 -8.32
CA ASN A 37 19.60 23.53 -7.36
C ASN A 37 21.13 23.68 -7.36
N GLU A 38 21.76 23.80 -8.53
CA GLU A 38 23.20 23.99 -8.67
C GLU A 38 23.64 25.33 -8.07
N ALA A 39 22.94 26.41 -8.42
CA ALA A 39 23.22 27.75 -7.87
C ALA A 39 23.09 27.83 -6.34
N HIS A 40 22.28 26.96 -5.73
CA HIS A 40 22.02 26.96 -4.29
C HIS A 40 22.61 25.74 -3.56
N GLY A 41 23.39 24.88 -4.24
CA GLY A 41 23.97 23.66 -3.65
C GLY A 41 22.93 22.64 -3.14
N ILE A 42 21.73 22.62 -3.71
CA ILE A 42 20.63 21.74 -3.26
C ILE A 42 20.77 20.36 -3.90
N THR A 43 20.92 19.33 -3.07
CA THR A 43 20.85 17.93 -3.53
C THR A 43 19.39 17.43 -3.46
N PRO A 44 18.77 16.97 -4.57
CA PRO A 44 17.40 16.47 -4.55
C PRO A 44 17.23 15.26 -3.63
N GLN A 45 16.28 15.33 -2.68
CA GLN A 45 15.96 14.24 -1.77
C GLN A 45 14.46 13.89 -1.82
N THR A 46 14.15 12.60 -1.65
CA THR A 46 12.76 12.14 -1.53
C THR A 46 12.22 12.47 -0.15
N ILE A 47 11.08 13.16 -0.09
CA ILE A 47 10.42 13.50 1.17
C ILE A 47 9.91 12.22 1.83
N ARG A 48 10.30 11.99 3.09
CA ARG A 48 9.74 10.93 3.96
C ARG A 48 8.64 11.53 4.83
N LYS A 49 7.38 11.38 4.40
CA LYS A 49 6.21 11.83 5.18
C LYS A 49 5.63 10.62 5.94
N LYS A 50 5.50 10.72 7.27
CA LYS A 50 4.73 9.73 8.04
C LYS A 50 3.26 9.80 7.59
N ILE A 51 2.66 8.64 7.35
CA ILE A 51 1.21 8.55 7.24
C ILE A 51 0.69 8.78 8.66
N THR A 52 -0.05 9.85 8.89
CA THR A 52 -0.64 10.11 10.19
C THR A 52 -1.73 9.07 10.41
N ASP A 53 -1.47 8.12 11.29
CA ASP A 53 -2.44 7.10 11.68
C ASP A 53 -3.37 7.74 12.71
N VAL A 54 -4.67 7.81 12.39
CA VAL A 54 -5.68 8.44 13.26
C VAL A 54 -5.91 7.62 14.54
N MET A 55 -5.24 6.46 14.67
CA MET A 55 -5.44 5.43 15.69
C MET A 55 -4.28 5.32 16.71
N GLU A 56 -3.62 6.42 17.08
CA GLU A 56 -2.42 6.41 17.95
C GLU A 56 -2.66 5.82 19.36
N GLY A 57 -3.92 5.64 19.79
CA GLY A 57 -4.28 5.02 21.08
C GLY A 57 -4.24 3.48 21.14
N ALA A 58 -4.19 2.77 20.00
CA ALA A 58 -4.40 1.31 19.97
C ALA A 58 -3.11 0.46 20.18
N HIS A 59 -1.93 1.08 20.16
CA HIS A 59 -0.65 0.33 20.19
C HIS A 59 -0.36 -0.40 21.51
N VAL A 60 -0.99 0.01 22.62
CA VAL A 60 -0.80 -0.63 23.93
C VAL A 60 -1.40 -2.05 23.97
N ALA A 61 -2.46 -2.32 23.21
CA ALA A 61 -3.16 -3.61 23.19
C ALA A 61 -2.40 -4.74 22.46
N ILE A 62 -1.43 -4.40 21.59
CA ILE A 62 -0.73 -5.38 20.74
C ILE A 62 0.20 -6.28 21.56
N LYS A 63 0.79 -5.79 22.66
CA LYS A 63 1.67 -6.61 23.50
C LYS A 63 0.92 -7.67 24.33
N ALA A 64 -0.34 -7.41 24.69
CA ALA A 64 -1.14 -8.33 25.50
C ALA A 64 -1.66 -9.54 24.70
N LYS A 65 -1.93 -9.39 23.40
CA LYS A 65 -2.53 -10.44 22.56
C LYS A 65 -1.58 -11.56 22.10
N LYS A 66 -0.26 -11.41 22.26
CA LYS A 66 0.70 -12.46 21.87
C LYS A 66 0.52 -13.76 22.68
N ALA A 67 -0.11 -13.68 23.86
CA ALA A 67 -0.38 -14.82 24.73
C ALA A 67 -1.64 -15.64 24.36
N HIS A 68 -2.53 -15.16 23.48
CA HIS A 68 -3.80 -15.85 23.15
C HIS A 68 -3.77 -16.61 21.81
N ARG A 69 -2.63 -16.62 21.10
CA ARG A 69 -2.50 -17.18 19.74
C ARG A 69 -2.46 -18.72 19.65
N GLU A 70 -2.50 -19.44 20.78
CA GLU A 70 -2.33 -20.89 20.80
C GLU A 70 -3.62 -21.72 20.70
N ARG A 71 -4.82 -21.11 20.69
CA ARG A 71 -6.06 -21.88 20.95
C ARG A 71 -7.10 -22.05 19.84
N GLU A 72 -6.88 -21.58 18.62
CA GLU A 72 -7.89 -21.77 17.55
C GLU A 72 -7.29 -22.42 16.31
N ARG A 73 -7.20 -23.76 16.34
CA ARG A 73 -7.14 -24.58 15.12
C ARG A 73 -8.55 -24.64 14.54
N GLU A 74 -8.92 -23.66 13.73
CA GLU A 74 -10.09 -23.77 12.85
C GLU A 74 -9.71 -24.52 11.56
N GLU A 75 -10.64 -25.32 11.07
CA GLU A 75 -10.51 -26.14 9.85
C GLU A 75 -10.18 -25.27 8.63
N MET A 76 -9.07 -25.58 7.97
CA MET A 76 -8.54 -24.80 6.86
C MET A 76 -9.00 -25.37 5.51
N PRO A 77 -9.43 -24.52 4.56
CA PRO A 77 -9.67 -24.96 3.20
C PRO A 77 -8.34 -25.36 2.53
N ALA A 78 -8.23 -26.61 2.07
CA ALA A 78 -7.04 -27.13 1.40
C ALA A 78 -6.87 -26.65 -0.05
N ASP A 79 -7.91 -26.06 -0.66
CA ASP A 79 -7.91 -25.61 -2.06
C ASP A 79 -7.68 -24.09 -2.16
N PRO A 80 -6.64 -23.62 -2.90
CA PRO A 80 -6.38 -22.20 -3.16
C PRO A 80 -7.59 -21.42 -3.72
N LYS A 81 -8.44 -22.04 -4.54
CA LYS A 81 -9.64 -21.37 -5.09
C LYS A 81 -10.71 -21.14 -4.02
N ALA A 82 -10.88 -22.10 -3.13
CA ALA A 82 -11.79 -21.97 -1.99
C ALA A 82 -11.27 -20.92 -1.00
N ALA A 83 -9.96 -20.88 -0.75
CA ALA A 83 -9.32 -19.86 0.09
C ALA A 83 -9.52 -18.44 -0.47
N ALA A 84 -9.30 -18.23 -1.77
CA ALA A 84 -9.51 -16.91 -2.40
C ALA A 84 -10.96 -16.43 -2.31
N LYS A 85 -11.94 -17.35 -2.44
CA LYS A 85 -13.36 -17.01 -2.29
C LYS A 85 -13.70 -16.63 -0.85
N LEU A 86 -13.16 -17.37 0.12
CA LEU A 86 -13.36 -17.11 1.55
C LEU A 86 -12.72 -15.77 1.95
N ILE A 87 -11.50 -15.48 1.50
CA ILE A 87 -10.82 -14.20 1.74
C ILE A 87 -11.68 -13.03 1.26
N LYS A 88 -12.20 -13.08 0.03
CA LYS A 88 -13.08 -12.02 -0.50
C LYS A 88 -14.34 -11.80 0.34
N GLN A 89 -14.91 -12.87 0.89
CA GLN A 89 -16.09 -12.76 1.76
C GLN A 89 -15.73 -12.09 3.09
N LEU A 90 -14.62 -12.52 3.70
CA LEU A 90 -14.11 -11.95 4.96
C LEU A 90 -13.68 -10.49 4.78
N GLU A 91 -13.07 -10.12 3.65
CA GLU A 91 -12.71 -8.74 3.31
C GLU A 91 -13.94 -7.84 3.24
N LYS A 92 -15.02 -8.32 2.59
CA LYS A 92 -16.28 -7.58 2.51
C LYS A 92 -16.86 -7.32 3.90
N GLN A 93 -16.90 -8.34 4.75
CA GLN A 93 -17.37 -8.22 6.14
C GLN A 93 -16.48 -7.29 6.96
N MET A 94 -15.16 -7.41 6.84
CA MET A 94 -14.19 -6.52 7.51
C MET A 94 -14.44 -5.06 7.14
N LEU A 95 -14.64 -4.77 5.85
CA LEU A 95 -14.95 -3.41 5.37
C LEU A 95 -16.30 -2.90 5.88
N GLU A 96 -17.29 -3.78 6.03
CA GLU A 96 -18.60 -3.44 6.59
C GLU A 96 -18.48 -3.09 8.08
N HIS A 97 -17.81 -3.91 8.88
CA HIS A 97 -17.50 -3.60 10.28
C HIS A 97 -16.68 -2.31 10.43
N ALA A 98 -15.71 -2.07 9.55
CA ALA A 98 -14.93 -0.82 9.55
C ALA A 98 -15.80 0.40 9.24
N LYS A 99 -16.79 0.29 8.35
CA LYS A 99 -17.78 1.36 8.08
C LYS A 99 -18.69 1.60 9.27
N ASN A 100 -19.06 0.55 9.99
CA ASN A 100 -19.90 0.62 11.18
C ASN A 100 -19.13 1.03 12.46
N LEU A 101 -17.83 1.39 12.34
CA LEU A 101 -16.94 1.76 13.45
C LEU A 101 -16.67 0.60 14.44
N GLU A 102 -16.93 -0.65 14.04
CA GLU A 102 -16.71 -1.87 14.81
C GLU A 102 -15.27 -2.38 14.61
N PHE A 103 -14.30 -1.58 15.06
CA PHE A 103 -12.88 -1.82 14.75
C PHE A 103 -12.32 -3.11 15.34
N GLU A 104 -12.86 -3.60 16.46
CA GLU A 104 -12.43 -4.87 17.06
C GLU A 104 -12.81 -6.08 16.21
N ALA A 105 -14.05 -6.09 15.69
CA ALA A 105 -14.54 -7.12 14.79
C ALA A 105 -13.78 -7.09 13.45
N ALA A 106 -13.57 -5.88 12.90
CA ALA A 106 -12.76 -5.70 11.70
C ALA A 106 -11.31 -6.18 11.90
N ALA A 107 -10.70 -5.91 13.05
CA ALA A 107 -9.35 -6.38 13.37
C ALA A 107 -9.26 -7.91 13.48
N ALA A 108 -10.27 -8.57 14.08
CA ALA A 108 -10.34 -10.02 14.16
C ALA A 108 -10.41 -10.66 12.76
N LEU A 109 -11.26 -10.12 11.87
CA LEU A 109 -11.37 -10.59 10.48
C LEU A 109 -10.09 -10.38 9.69
N ARG A 110 -9.42 -9.22 9.86
CA ARG A 110 -8.11 -8.95 9.25
C ARG A 110 -7.07 -9.99 9.64
N ASP A 111 -7.00 -10.31 10.93
CA ASP A 111 -6.02 -11.26 11.44
C ASP A 111 -6.33 -12.68 10.95
N ARG A 112 -7.61 -13.02 10.79
CA ARG A 112 -8.06 -14.27 10.16
C ARG A 112 -7.70 -14.36 8.67
N ILE A 113 -7.90 -13.29 7.91
CA ILE A 113 -7.50 -13.21 6.49
C ILE A 113 -5.99 -13.47 6.35
N LYS A 114 -5.17 -12.78 7.14
CA LYS A 114 -3.71 -12.97 7.14
C LYS A 114 -3.31 -14.42 7.43
N HIS A 115 -4.01 -15.08 8.33
CA HIS A 115 -3.75 -16.48 8.65
C HIS A 115 -4.07 -17.42 7.48
N ILE A 116 -5.17 -17.16 6.76
CA ILE A 116 -5.56 -17.93 5.57
C ILE A 116 -4.58 -17.68 4.42
N GLU A 117 -4.15 -16.43 4.20
CA GLU A 117 -3.14 -16.10 3.16
C GLU A 117 -1.79 -16.78 3.41
N GLN A 118 -1.32 -16.75 4.67
CA GLN A 118 -0.05 -17.37 5.06
C GLN A 118 -0.07 -18.90 4.94
N SER A 119 -1.21 -19.53 5.22
CA SER A 119 -1.37 -20.98 5.16
C SER A 119 -1.61 -21.50 3.74
N ALA A 120 -2.28 -20.72 2.89
CA ALA A 120 -2.54 -21.08 1.49
C ALA A 120 -1.31 -20.94 0.56
N TYR A 121 -0.16 -20.49 1.08
CA TYR A 121 1.07 -20.23 0.31
C TYR A 121 0.82 -19.45 -0.98
N ILE A 122 -0.03 -18.41 -0.89
CA ILE A 122 -0.24 -17.48 -2.00
C ILE A 122 0.83 -16.39 -1.88
N ASP A 123 2.03 -16.70 -2.35
CA ASP A 123 3.02 -15.66 -2.67
C ASP A 123 2.46 -14.84 -3.83
N ASN A 124 1.95 -13.65 -3.52
CA ASN A 124 1.84 -12.58 -4.52
C ASN A 124 3.27 -12.08 -4.80
N ALA A 125 4.01 -12.82 -5.62
CA ALA A 125 5.27 -12.40 -6.24
C ALA A 125 5.01 -11.86 -7.64
#